data_AF-A0A1V0UCC5-F1
#
_entry.id   AF-A0A1V0UCC5-F1
#
_cell.length_a   1.000
_cell.length_b   1.000
_cell.length_c   1.000
_cell.angle_alpha   90.00
_cell.angle_beta   90.00
_cell.angle_gamma   90.00
#
_symmetry.space_group_name_H-M   'P 1'
#
loop_
_entity.id
_entity.type
_entity.pdbx_description
1 polymer ?
#
loop_
_entity_poly.entity_id
_entity_poly.type
_entity_poly.pdbx_seq_one_letter_code
_entity_poly.pdbx_strand_id
1 'polypeptide(L)'
;MSDYQEARTEDLMRRLSRFAHGINLAMAALPIPITLPAKGDVSLIGDYLPAAIRAYEIVDEQPLPEIQLAQATTALLHWITAAELVVGYTLSGAEHRADGAVLLCLAGEGHLADLVEFLIDPEGSEPPQD
;
A
#
# COMPACT_ATOMS: atom_id res chain seq x y z
N MET A 1 3.42 25.82 -9.32
CA MET A 1 3.91 24.98 -8.21
C MET A 1 5.23 25.59 -7.76
N SER A 2 5.46 25.73 -6.45
CA SER A 2 6.75 26.21 -5.94
C SER A 2 7.79 25.09 -5.93
N ASP A 3 9.07 25.42 -5.97
CA ASP A 3 10.17 24.44 -5.90
C ASP A 3 10.06 23.53 -4.66
N TYR A 4 9.60 24.10 -3.53
CA TYR A 4 9.33 23.33 -2.31
C TYR A 4 8.19 22.31 -2.52
N GLN A 5 7.08 22.74 -3.12
CA GLN A 5 5.93 21.88 -3.38
C GLN A 5 6.29 20.77 -4.39
N GLU A 6 7.12 21.08 -5.38
CA GLU A 6 7.64 20.11 -6.35
C GLU A 6 8.50 19.05 -5.65
N ALA A 7 9.51 19.48 -4.87
CA ALA A 7 10.37 18.56 -4.11
C ALA A 7 9.57 17.70 -3.12
N ARG A 8 8.55 18.28 -2.46
CA ARG A 8 7.67 17.54 -1.55
C ARG A 8 6.81 16.53 -2.31
N THR A 9 6.31 16.88 -3.50
CA THR A 9 5.55 15.97 -4.36
C THR A 9 6.43 14.80 -4.81
N GLU A 10 7.68 15.05 -5.20
CA GLU A 10 8.63 13.99 -5.56
C GLU A 10 8.90 13.02 -4.41
N ASP A 11 9.07 13.51 -3.17
CA ASP A 11 9.24 12.66 -1.99
C ASP A 11 8.00 11.78 -1.74
N LEU A 12 6.80 12.39 -1.82
CA LEU A 12 5.53 11.68 -1.66
C LEU A 12 5.35 10.59 -2.73
N MET A 13 5.66 10.88 -3.99
CA MET A 13 5.57 9.91 -5.08
C MET A 13 6.57 8.75 -4.89
N ARG A 14 7.76 9.03 -4.37
CA ARG A 14 8.74 7.99 -4.03
C ARG A 14 8.25 7.08 -2.90
N ARG A 15 7.58 7.63 -1.90
CA ARG A 15 6.95 6.86 -0.81
C ARG A 15 5.82 5.98 -1.33
N LEU A 16 4.91 6.53 -2.12
CA LEU A 16 3.83 5.77 -2.76
C LEU A 16 4.38 4.64 -3.63
N SER A 17 5.46 4.89 -4.39
CA SER A 17 6.11 3.88 -5.22
C SER A 17 6.67 2.72 -4.40
N ARG A 18 7.34 3.01 -3.27
CA ARG A 18 7.86 1.98 -2.37
C ARG A 18 6.73 1.17 -1.75
N PHE A 19 5.70 1.85 -1.25
CA PHE A 19 4.56 1.18 -0.63
C PHE A 19 3.78 0.33 -1.65
N ALA A 20 3.58 0.83 -2.86
CA ALA A 20 3.02 0.07 -3.98
C ALA A 20 3.84 -1.18 -4.29
N HIS A 21 5.17 -1.07 -4.27
CA HIS A 21 6.02 -2.24 -4.46
C HIS A 21 5.80 -3.30 -3.39
N GLY A 22 5.66 -2.90 -2.12
CA GLY A 22 5.32 -3.82 -1.04
C GLY A 22 3.96 -4.48 -1.24
N ILE A 23 2.93 -3.71 -1.63
CA ILE A 23 1.59 -4.23 -1.92
C ILE A 23 1.68 -5.27 -3.04
N ASN A 24 2.42 -5.01 -4.12
CA ASN A 24 2.60 -5.98 -5.20
C ASN A 24 3.16 -7.31 -4.70
N LEU A 25 4.13 -7.28 -3.79
CA LEU A 25 4.70 -8.50 -3.22
C LEU A 25 3.68 -9.25 -2.38
N ALA A 26 2.97 -8.55 -1.48
CA ALA A 26 1.97 -9.18 -0.62
C ALA A 26 0.79 -9.75 -1.42
N MET A 27 0.25 -8.99 -2.37
CA MET A 27 -0.88 -9.41 -3.21
C MET A 27 -0.54 -10.61 -4.08
N ALA A 28 0.70 -10.70 -4.57
CA ALA A 28 1.18 -11.87 -5.30
C ALA A 28 1.40 -13.11 -4.42
N ALA A 29 1.62 -12.91 -3.11
CA ALA A 29 1.85 -13.97 -2.13
C ALA A 29 0.57 -14.46 -1.44
N LEU A 30 -0.59 -13.82 -1.71
CA LEU A 30 -1.89 -14.26 -1.19
C LEU A 30 -2.22 -15.70 -1.63
N PRO A 31 -3.06 -16.43 -0.86
CA PRO A 31 -3.50 -17.77 -1.25
C PRO A 31 -4.12 -17.83 -2.66
N ILE A 32 -4.91 -16.81 -3.01
CA ILE A 32 -5.37 -16.58 -4.38
C ILE A 32 -4.67 -15.29 -4.88
N PRO A 33 -3.59 -15.40 -5.67
CA PRO A 33 -2.79 -14.24 -6.04
C PRO A 33 -3.60 -13.16 -6.76
N ILE A 34 -3.47 -11.91 -6.30
CA ILE A 34 -4.00 -10.73 -6.97
C ILE A 34 -2.86 -10.07 -7.75
N THR A 35 -2.95 -10.08 -9.08
CA THR A 35 -1.93 -9.45 -9.93
C THR A 35 -2.21 -7.96 -10.07
N LEU A 36 -1.25 -7.14 -9.63
CA LEU A 36 -1.25 -5.71 -9.79
C LEU A 36 -0.23 -5.27 -10.87
N PRO A 37 -0.40 -4.09 -11.47
CA PRO A 37 0.58 -3.53 -12.40
C PRO A 37 1.97 -3.45 -11.75
N ALA A 38 2.97 -4.11 -12.34
CA ALA A 38 4.32 -4.17 -11.80
C ALA A 38 5.35 -3.70 -12.83
N LYS A 39 6.09 -2.63 -12.47
CA LYS A 39 7.27 -2.06 -13.15
C LYS A 39 7.04 -1.49 -14.57
N GLY A 40 7.86 -0.52 -14.96
CA GLY A 40 7.80 0.15 -16.28
C GLY A 40 7.14 1.53 -16.21
N ASP A 41 6.66 2.03 -17.35
CA ASP A 41 5.95 3.32 -17.52
C ASP A 41 4.54 3.33 -16.91
N VAL A 42 4.34 2.63 -15.79
CA VAL A 42 3.05 2.58 -15.07
C VAL A 42 2.93 3.83 -14.21
N SER A 43 1.90 4.63 -14.46
CA SER A 43 1.56 5.77 -13.64
C SER A 43 0.96 5.30 -12.32
N LEU A 44 1.52 5.74 -11.19
CA LEU A 44 0.95 5.43 -9.87
C LEU A 44 -0.50 5.91 -9.75
N ILE A 45 -0.81 7.10 -10.28
CA ILE A 45 -2.14 7.68 -10.19
C ILE A 45 -3.04 7.21 -11.32
N GLY A 46 -2.51 7.11 -12.54
CA GLY A 46 -3.31 6.78 -13.73
C GLY A 46 -3.64 5.28 -13.85
N ASP A 47 -2.72 4.42 -13.45
CA ASP A 47 -2.80 2.98 -13.71
C ASP A 47 -2.87 2.17 -12.41
N TYR A 48 -1.98 2.47 -11.46
CA TYR A 48 -1.89 1.68 -10.23
C TYR A 48 -3.05 1.93 -9.28
N LEU A 49 -3.50 3.19 -9.11
CA LEU A 49 -4.61 3.52 -8.22
C LEU A 49 -5.92 2.78 -8.58
N PRO A 50 -6.39 2.77 -9.83
CA PRO A 50 -7.53 1.95 -10.22
C PRO A 50 -7.33 0.45 -9.93
N ALA A 51 -6.12 -0.08 -10.12
CA ALA A 51 -5.82 -1.47 -9.83
C ALA A 51 -5.82 -1.77 -8.32
N ALA A 52 -5.30 -0.87 -7.49
CA ALA A 52 -5.33 -0.99 -6.04
C ALA A 52 -6.77 -0.92 -5.50
N ILE A 53 -7.61 -0.05 -6.04
CA ILE A 53 -9.06 0.00 -5.71
C ILE A 53 -9.71 -1.34 -6.05
N ARG A 54 -9.45 -1.88 -7.24
CA ARG A 54 -9.99 -3.19 -7.63
C ARG A 54 -9.49 -4.32 -6.74
N ALA A 55 -8.22 -4.29 -6.32
CA ALA A 55 -7.70 -5.26 -5.36
C ALA A 55 -8.42 -5.16 -4.01
N TYR A 56 -8.69 -3.95 -3.52
CA TYR A 56 -9.49 -3.72 -2.31
C TYR A 56 -10.90 -4.30 -2.43
N GLU A 57 -11.54 -4.22 -3.59
CA GLU A 57 -12.89 -4.75 -3.82
C GLU A 57 -12.99 -6.28 -3.79
N ILE A 58 -11.87 -7.00 -3.93
CA ILE A 58 -11.85 -8.48 -4.02
C ILE A 58 -10.99 -9.15 -2.95
N VAL A 59 -10.30 -8.37 -2.10
CA VAL A 59 -9.36 -8.92 -1.11
C VAL A 59 -10.06 -9.65 0.03
N ASP A 60 -11.34 -9.36 0.27
CA ASP A 60 -12.17 -10.02 1.28
C ASP A 60 -12.59 -11.45 0.88
N GLU A 61 -12.45 -11.81 -0.40
CA GLU A 61 -12.68 -13.16 -0.92
C GLU A 61 -11.52 -14.14 -0.63
N GLN A 62 -10.42 -13.66 -0.05
CA GLN A 62 -9.24 -14.49 0.23
C GLN A 62 -9.52 -15.50 1.34
N PRO A 63 -9.04 -16.75 1.21
CA PRO A 63 -9.14 -17.75 2.27
C PRO A 63 -8.07 -17.50 3.36
N LEU A 64 -8.20 -16.35 4.04
CA LEU A 64 -7.31 -15.89 5.10
C LEU A 64 -8.08 -15.76 6.42
N PRO A 65 -7.40 -15.86 7.58
CA PRO A 65 -8.02 -15.50 8.85
C PRO A 65 -8.40 -14.01 8.88
N GLU A 66 -9.37 -13.65 9.73
CA GLU A 66 -9.95 -12.31 9.80
C GLU A 66 -8.90 -11.19 10.01
N ILE A 67 -7.88 -11.44 10.84
CA ILE A 67 -6.82 -10.46 11.13
C ILE A 67 -6.01 -10.15 9.86
N GLN A 68 -5.65 -11.17 9.09
CA GLN A 68 -4.88 -11.02 7.86
C GLN A 68 -5.71 -10.37 6.75
N LEU A 69 -7.02 -10.69 6.67
CA LEU A 69 -7.95 -9.97 5.80
C LEU A 69 -8.01 -8.48 6.16
N ALA A 70 -8.11 -8.17 7.46
CA ALA A 70 -8.10 -6.79 7.93
C ALA A 70 -6.77 -6.08 7.60
N GLN A 71 -5.63 -6.74 7.77
CA GLN A 71 -4.31 -6.20 7.43
C GLN A 71 -4.20 -5.89 5.92
N ALA A 72 -4.59 -6.83 5.05
CA ALA A 72 -4.58 -6.66 3.61
C ALA A 72 -5.48 -5.52 3.16
N THR A 73 -6.73 -5.52 3.63
CA THR A 73 -7.73 -4.47 3.36
C THR A 73 -7.21 -3.10 3.82
N THR A 74 -6.67 -3.05 5.03
CA THR A 74 -6.17 -1.81 5.64
C THR A 74 -4.97 -1.27 4.87
N ALA A 75 -4.01 -2.10 4.49
CA ALA A 75 -2.86 -1.67 3.70
C ALA A 75 -3.28 -1.08 2.34
N LEU A 76 -4.22 -1.73 1.64
CA LEU A 76 -4.77 -1.24 0.37
C LEU A 76 -5.47 0.13 0.55
N LEU A 77 -6.35 0.26 1.54
CA LEU A 77 -7.03 1.51 1.85
C LEU A 77 -6.05 2.64 2.19
N HIS A 78 -5.03 2.36 3.01
CA HIS A 78 -4.01 3.33 3.38
C HIS A 78 -3.27 3.85 2.14
N TRP A 79 -2.89 2.97 1.22
CA TRP A 79 -2.24 3.38 -0.02
C TRP A 79 -3.17 4.21 -0.91
N ILE A 80 -4.41 3.76 -1.11
CA ILE A 80 -5.44 4.46 -1.91
C ILE A 80 -5.64 5.88 -1.38
N THR A 81 -5.92 6.01 -0.09
CA THR A 81 -6.16 7.31 0.54
C THR A 81 -4.89 8.18 0.55
N ALA A 82 -3.70 7.60 0.73
CA ALA A 82 -2.46 8.35 0.59
C ALA A 82 -2.30 8.91 -0.83
N ALA A 83 -2.58 8.12 -1.87
CA ALA A 83 -2.51 8.57 -3.26
C ALA A 83 -3.49 9.72 -3.55
N GLU A 84 -4.73 9.63 -3.06
CA GLU A 84 -5.73 10.69 -3.17
C GLU A 84 -5.29 11.98 -2.47
N LEU A 85 -4.69 11.87 -1.27
CA LEU A 85 -4.15 13.02 -0.55
C LEU A 85 -2.97 13.64 -1.28
N VAL A 86 -2.09 12.85 -1.90
CA VAL A 86 -0.99 13.37 -2.74
C VAL A 86 -1.54 14.14 -3.94
N VAL A 87 -2.55 13.62 -4.64
CA VAL A 87 -3.22 14.36 -5.73
C VAL A 87 -3.81 15.67 -5.21
N GLY A 88 -4.51 15.62 -4.08
CA GLY A 88 -5.07 16.81 -3.45
C GLY A 88 -3.99 17.83 -3.04
N TYR A 89 -2.85 17.37 -2.53
CA TYR A 89 -1.70 18.21 -2.21
C TYR A 89 -1.12 18.89 -3.46
N THR A 90 -0.86 18.13 -4.52
CA THR A 90 -0.33 18.65 -5.79
C THR A 90 -1.24 19.75 -6.37
N LEU A 91 -2.55 19.59 -6.27
CA LEU A 91 -3.52 20.56 -6.79
C LEU A 91 -3.66 21.82 -5.92
N SER A 92 -3.54 21.69 -4.60
CA SER A 92 -3.92 22.76 -3.65
C SER A 92 -2.77 23.38 -2.86
N GLY A 93 -1.62 22.70 -2.77
CA GLY A 93 -0.52 23.06 -1.86
C GLY A 93 -0.85 22.90 -0.37
N ALA A 94 -1.93 22.19 -0.02
CA ALA A 94 -2.38 22.09 1.36
C ALA A 94 -1.55 21.07 2.16
N GLU A 95 -0.59 21.54 2.96
CA GLU A 95 0.41 20.71 3.67
C GLU A 95 -0.19 19.57 4.52
N HIS A 96 -1.35 19.77 5.15
CA HIS A 96 -2.00 18.70 5.93
C HIS A 96 -2.31 17.45 5.09
N ARG A 97 -2.51 17.60 3.77
CA ARG A 97 -2.68 16.46 2.85
C ARG A 97 -1.38 15.72 2.63
N ALA A 98 -0.26 16.44 2.48
CA ALA A 98 1.06 15.83 2.38
C ALA A 98 1.39 15.06 3.67
N ASP A 99 1.16 15.67 4.84
CA ASP A 99 1.44 15.04 6.13
C ASP A 99 0.53 13.82 6.37
N GLY A 100 -0.74 13.93 6.01
CA GLY A 100 -1.68 12.80 6.05
C GLY A 100 -1.24 11.64 5.15
N ALA A 101 -0.79 11.94 3.91
CA ALA A 101 -0.28 10.92 3.01
C ALA A 101 0.96 10.19 3.58
N VAL A 102 1.87 10.92 4.23
CA VAL A 102 3.04 10.34 4.90
C VAL A 102 2.61 9.40 6.03
N LEU A 103 1.69 9.85 6.90
CA LEU A 103 1.19 9.05 8.01
C LEU A 103 0.51 7.77 7.51
N LEU A 104 -0.29 7.86 6.45
CA LEU A 104 -0.96 6.71 5.87
C LEU A 104 0.02 5.71 5.24
N CYS A 105 1.07 6.19 4.56
CA CYS A 105 2.12 5.30 4.05
C CYS A 105 2.80 4.55 5.20
N LEU A 106 3.18 5.24 6.28
CA LEU A 106 3.84 4.63 7.44
C LEU A 106 2.96 3.58 8.13
N ALA A 107 1.70 3.91 8.40
CA ALA A 107 0.76 2.98 9.05
C ALA A 107 0.43 1.79 8.14
N GLY A 108 0.21 2.04 6.86
CA GLY A 108 -0.08 1.01 5.87
C GLY A 108 1.09 0.04 5.65
N GLU A 109 2.33 0.54 5.62
CA GLU A 109 3.54 -0.29 5.55
C GLU A 109 3.66 -1.24 6.75
N GLY A 110 3.23 -0.81 7.95
CA GLY A 110 3.17 -1.66 9.14
C GLY A 110 2.20 -2.83 8.98
N HIS A 111 0.95 -2.56 8.60
CA HIS A 111 -0.04 -3.62 8.34
C HIS A 111 0.40 -4.59 7.26
N LEU A 112 1.06 -4.06 6.22
CA LEU A 112 1.58 -4.86 5.13
C LEU A 112 2.74 -5.77 5.59
N ALA A 113 3.61 -5.27 6.47
CA ALA A 113 4.72 -6.06 7.01
C ALA A 113 4.19 -7.26 7.83
N ASP A 114 3.22 -7.03 8.71
CA ASP A 114 2.60 -8.10 9.50
C ASP A 114 1.90 -9.14 8.61
N LEU A 115 1.23 -8.71 7.54
CA LEU A 115 0.62 -9.61 6.56
C LEU A 115 1.69 -10.45 5.85
N VAL A 116 2.79 -9.83 5.40
CA VAL A 116 3.87 -10.53 4.70
C VAL A 116 4.55 -11.55 5.62
N GLU A 117 4.77 -11.21 6.89
CA GLU A 117 5.29 -12.14 7.89
C GLU A 117 4.41 -13.38 8.00
N PHE A 118 3.10 -13.21 8.12
CA PHE A 118 2.15 -14.32 8.14
C PHE A 118 2.19 -15.15 6.85
N LEU A 119 2.24 -14.51 5.67
CA LEU A 119 2.24 -15.21 4.39
C LEU A 119 3.51 -16.05 4.18
N ILE A 120 4.63 -15.69 4.82
CA ILE A 120 5.88 -16.45 4.79
C ILE A 120 5.83 -17.62 5.78
N ASP A 121 5.28 -17.42 6.98
CA ASP A 121 5.21 -18.41 8.05
C ASP A 121 3.83 -18.42 8.73
N PRO A 122 2.81 -19.08 8.12
CA PRO A 122 1.43 -19.04 8.62
C PRO A 122 1.21 -19.80 9.93
N GLU A 123 2.08 -20.77 10.22
CA GLU A 123 1.99 -21.60 11.43
C GLU A 123 2.74 -20.99 12.62
N GLY A 124 3.62 -20.02 12.36
CA GLY A 124 4.54 -19.48 13.34
C GLY A 124 5.58 -20.54 13.70
N SER A 125 6.85 -20.28 13.42
CA SER A 125 7.92 -21.17 13.83
C SER A 125 7.87 -21.36 15.34
N GLU A 126 7.42 -22.53 15.81
CA GLU A 126 7.53 -22.89 17.22
C GLU A 126 9.01 -22.77 17.61
N PRO A 127 9.35 -22.01 18.66
CA PRO A 127 10.71 -22.03 19.17
C PRO A 127 11.05 -23.49 19.54
N PRO A 128 12.28 -23.96 19.24
CA PRO A 128 12.67 -25.33 19.55
C PRO A 128 12.34 -25.63 21.01
N GLN A 129 11.51 -26.66 21.22
CA GLN A 129 11.22 -27.16 22.55
C GLN A 129 12.46 -27.92 23.03
N ASP A 130 13.26 -27.28 23.89
CA ASP A 130 14.36 -27.91 24.63
C ASP A 130 13.84 -28.90 25.68
#